data_AF-A0A4D5RZQ2-F1
#
_entry.id   AF-A0A4D5RZQ2-F1
#
_cell.length_a   1.000
_cell.length_b   1.000
_cell.length_c   1.000
_cell.angle_alpha   90.00
_cell.angle_beta   90.00
_cell.angle_gamma   90.00
#
_symmetry.space_group_name_H-M   'P 1'
#
loop_
_entity.id
_entity.type
_entity.pdbx_description
1 polymer ?
#
loop_
_entity_poly.entity_id
_entity_poly.type
_entity_poly.pdbx_seq_one_letter_code
_entity_poly.pdbx_strand_id
1 'polypeptide(L)'
;MPSLPSLQNWTQERWRLSAIPVVRNGSDEQSVVLDGCNVHPLLDAESAVFDEENTVKCDSWTYNETVPGASAVPEWNLVCSNDWQRSLMQSVVFLGSLVGALIIGRLSDRFGRRFMFFTATFVYIAFGCAAAASPSASWYNSLRFFASVCIAGIQTTAAALFTEIVEPRHRMLLNVGFSLGFTLPTLLLPGVAYLLHNWKLLQLVAGLSGLILVPFIFVVQESPRWLVATRREEQAQKAIEKILRFNGRPVPDMRSTMSMLAEKSEKDVQLTSHGPAEILRHKRLLRNAICLFIIWFCDNFFMYATTLSSVDLGGSAFVNFALSAAAEIPAGLLSFPVVRYCRRKRAQAAMLLLAGIAAILTSVLPLDSLWMRLGLNMTCRFILVISAAVKWVYSMEVFPTAVRGFGFSACFTVGRIGGMLAPFTRDLGIHTHFSVPTLVMGAAGVTGATAACFLPETLGADLPDTFEEADKLGSKMHA
;
A
#
# COMPACT_ATOMS: atom_id res chain seq x y z
N MET A 1 -1.90 -16.04 36.33
CA MET A 1 -2.26 -16.31 37.73
C MET A 1 -1.07 -16.98 38.39
N PRO A 2 -0.52 -16.44 39.48
CA PRO A 2 0.58 -17.08 40.19
C PRO A 2 0.13 -18.42 40.76
N SER A 3 1.01 -19.43 40.79
CA SER A 3 0.75 -20.73 41.42
C SER A 3 0.89 -20.66 42.94
N LEU A 4 0.26 -19.66 43.57
CA LEU A 4 0.29 -19.46 45.02
C LEU A 4 -0.82 -20.28 45.70
N PRO A 5 -0.54 -20.96 46.83
CA PRO A 5 -1.54 -21.77 47.55
C PRO A 5 -2.80 -20.97 47.95
N SER A 6 -2.64 -19.71 48.33
CA SER A 6 -3.71 -18.78 48.71
C SER A 6 -4.65 -18.40 47.56
N LEU A 7 -4.17 -18.50 46.31
CA LEU A 7 -4.92 -18.15 45.11
C LEU A 7 -5.50 -19.39 44.38
N GLN A 8 -5.24 -20.61 44.85
CA GLN A 8 -5.73 -21.83 44.18
C GLN A 8 -7.26 -21.94 44.14
N ASN A 9 -7.96 -21.39 45.14
CA ASN A 9 -9.44 -21.39 45.20
C ASN A 9 -10.09 -20.23 44.43
N TRP A 10 -9.31 -19.37 43.78
CA TRP A 10 -9.84 -18.22 43.06
C TRP A 10 -10.18 -18.60 41.61
N THR A 11 -11.35 -18.15 41.14
CA THR A 11 -11.66 -18.22 39.71
C THR A 11 -10.82 -17.21 38.94
N GLN A 12 -10.56 -17.50 37.66
CA GLN A 12 -9.77 -16.61 36.80
C GLN A 12 -10.41 -15.21 36.66
N GLU A 13 -11.74 -15.15 36.65
CA GLU A 13 -12.50 -13.88 36.65
C GLU A 13 -12.31 -13.10 37.95
N ARG A 14 -12.41 -13.77 39.11
CA ARG A 14 -12.21 -13.13 40.41
C ARG A 14 -10.80 -12.57 40.56
N TRP A 15 -9.80 -13.31 40.08
CA TRP A 15 -8.42 -12.83 40.04
C TRP A 15 -8.26 -11.61 39.14
N ARG A 16 -8.82 -11.64 37.92
CA ARG A 16 -8.76 -10.49 36.99
C ARG A 16 -9.38 -9.23 37.57
N LEU A 17 -10.54 -9.34 38.22
CA LEU A 17 -11.24 -8.19 38.80
C LEU A 17 -10.53 -7.58 40.02
N SER A 18 -9.72 -8.37 40.74
CA SER A 18 -9.05 -7.90 41.96
C SER A 18 -7.60 -7.49 41.73
N ALA A 19 -6.89 -8.17 40.83
CA ALA A 19 -5.47 -7.94 40.59
C ALA A 19 -5.21 -6.88 39.51
N ILE A 20 -6.14 -6.65 38.59
CA ILE A 20 -5.91 -5.79 37.43
C ILE A 20 -6.62 -4.44 37.64
N PRO A 21 -5.90 -3.31 37.53
CA PRO A 21 -6.50 -1.99 37.65
C PRO A 21 -7.56 -1.76 36.57
N VAL A 22 -8.62 -1.05 36.92
CA VAL A 22 -9.68 -0.66 35.99
C VAL A 22 -9.29 0.63 35.26
N VAL A 23 -9.23 0.56 33.93
CA VAL A 23 -9.05 1.74 33.07
C VAL A 23 -10.42 2.25 32.65
N ARG A 24 -10.77 3.46 33.09
CA ARG A 24 -11.98 4.16 32.65
C ARG A 24 -11.70 4.81 31.29
N ASN A 25 -12.17 4.21 30.20
CA ASN A 25 -12.26 4.91 28.92
C ASN A 25 -13.48 5.84 28.92
N GLY A 26 -13.32 7.05 28.38
CA GLY A 26 -14.29 8.14 28.53
C GLY A 26 -15.75 7.84 28.12
N SER A 27 -16.64 8.55 28.82
CA SER A 27 -18.10 8.74 28.64
C SER A 27 -19.08 7.58 28.85
N ASP A 28 -18.62 6.35 29.15
CA ASP A 28 -19.55 5.26 29.48
C ASP A 28 -19.22 4.65 30.85
N GLU A 29 -19.92 5.10 31.90
CA GLU A 29 -19.74 4.65 33.29
C GLU A 29 -19.99 3.15 33.49
N GLN A 30 -20.51 2.44 32.47
CA GLN A 30 -20.89 1.03 32.54
C GLN A 30 -19.88 0.06 31.88
N SER A 31 -18.86 0.53 31.16
CA SER A 31 -17.85 -0.36 30.55
C SER A 31 -16.54 -0.38 31.36
N VAL A 32 -16.48 -1.27 32.34
CA VAL A 32 -15.26 -1.56 33.12
C VAL A 32 -14.28 -2.29 32.21
N VAL A 33 -13.28 -1.58 31.67
CA VAL A 33 -12.18 -2.18 30.89
C VAL A 33 -10.99 -2.38 31.82
N LEU A 34 -10.50 -3.62 31.93
CA LEU A 34 -9.32 -3.94 32.72
C LEU A 34 -8.03 -3.54 31.98
N ASP A 35 -7.04 -3.04 32.70
CA ASP A 35 -5.72 -2.73 32.16
C ASP A 35 -5.02 -3.99 31.62
N GLY A 36 -4.56 -3.96 30.37
CA GLY A 36 -3.82 -5.08 29.78
C GLY A 36 -2.35 -5.16 30.17
N CYS A 37 -1.81 -4.12 30.82
CA CYS A 37 -0.37 -3.87 30.93
C CYS A 37 0.17 -3.73 32.35
N ASN A 38 -0.69 -3.38 33.29
CA ASN A 38 -0.33 -3.22 34.69
C ASN A 38 -1.15 -4.15 35.57
N VAL A 39 -0.59 -4.51 36.73
CA VAL A 39 -1.23 -5.33 37.76
C VAL A 39 -0.91 -4.71 39.12
N HIS A 40 -1.82 -4.86 40.08
CA HIS A 40 -1.57 -4.51 41.47
C HIS A 40 -0.60 -5.55 42.07
N PRO A 41 0.51 -5.11 42.71
CA PRO A 41 1.40 -6.04 43.39
C PRO A 41 0.70 -6.64 44.63
N LEU A 42 1.11 -7.84 45.03
CA LEU A 42 0.64 -8.46 46.26
C LEU A 42 1.35 -7.82 47.46
N LEU A 43 0.58 -7.29 48.41
CA LEU A 43 1.10 -6.84 49.72
C LEU A 43 1.47 -8.03 50.59
N ASP A 44 0.66 -9.08 50.54
CA ASP A 44 0.86 -10.31 51.29
C ASP A 44 0.40 -11.52 50.46
N ALA A 45 1.33 -12.46 50.26
CA ALA A 45 1.12 -13.66 49.45
C ALA A 45 0.27 -14.71 50.19
N GLU A 46 0.22 -14.70 51.53
CA GLU A 46 -0.55 -15.67 52.31
C GLU A 46 -2.04 -15.29 52.37
N SER A 47 -2.34 -14.00 52.52
CA SER A 47 -3.71 -13.48 52.60
C SER A 47 -4.31 -13.05 51.25
N ALA A 48 -3.53 -13.06 50.17
CA ALA A 48 -3.95 -12.66 48.82
C ALA A 48 -4.49 -11.22 48.75
N VAL A 49 -3.84 -10.29 49.47
CA VAL A 49 -4.19 -8.87 49.49
C VAL A 49 -3.34 -8.11 48.47
N PHE A 50 -4.00 -7.34 47.61
CA PHE A 50 -3.37 -6.53 46.56
C PHE A 50 -3.19 -5.07 47.03
N ASP A 51 -2.10 -4.44 46.62
CA ASP A 51 -1.86 -3.01 46.80
C ASP A 51 -2.64 -2.23 45.74
N GLU A 52 -3.79 -1.66 46.13
CA GLU A 52 -4.63 -0.88 45.22
C GLU A 52 -4.02 0.49 44.84
N GLU A 53 -3.04 0.99 45.59
CA GLU A 53 -2.42 2.30 45.35
C GLU A 53 -1.26 2.22 44.34
N ASN A 54 -0.55 1.09 44.31
CA ASN A 54 0.60 0.90 43.42
C ASN A 54 0.27 -0.04 42.25
N THR A 55 0.94 0.19 41.12
CA THR A 55 0.84 -0.67 39.94
C THR A 55 2.24 -1.05 39.46
N VAL A 56 2.38 -2.32 39.05
CA VAL A 56 3.61 -2.86 38.45
C VAL A 56 3.31 -3.40 37.06
N LYS A 57 4.31 -3.40 36.18
CA LYS A 57 4.17 -3.91 34.82
C LYS A 57 3.99 -5.43 34.83
N CYS A 58 3.14 -5.93 33.94
CA CYS A 58 2.97 -7.37 33.75
C CYS A 58 4.19 -8.02 33.09
N ASP A 59 4.62 -9.17 33.64
CA ASP A 59 5.69 -9.99 33.05
C ASP A 59 5.17 -11.07 32.09
N SER A 60 3.88 -11.43 32.21
CA SER A 60 3.26 -12.49 31.39
C SER A 60 1.79 -12.17 31.10
N TRP A 61 1.31 -12.61 29.93
CA TRP A 61 -0.05 -12.35 29.45
C TRP A 61 -0.78 -13.65 29.16
N THR A 62 -2.09 -13.64 29.38
CA THR A 62 -2.99 -14.72 28.96
C THR A 62 -3.96 -14.17 27.94
N TYR A 63 -4.00 -14.76 26.75
CA TYR A 63 -4.83 -14.30 25.65
C TYR A 63 -6.16 -15.06 25.63
N ASN A 64 -7.22 -14.38 25.17
CA ASN A 64 -8.52 -15.01 25.01
C ASN A 64 -8.50 -15.84 23.71
N GLU A 65 -8.61 -17.16 23.81
CA GLU A 65 -8.54 -18.10 22.67
C GLU A 65 -9.86 -18.20 21.89
N THR A 66 -10.75 -17.21 22.01
CA THR A 66 -12.08 -17.22 21.38
C THR A 66 -12.04 -17.28 19.85
N VAL A 67 -10.93 -16.85 19.23
CA VAL A 67 -10.62 -17.18 17.84
C VAL A 67 -9.59 -18.31 17.85
N PRO A 68 -9.94 -19.52 17.40
CA PRO A 68 -8.99 -20.62 17.34
C PRO A 68 -7.83 -20.19 16.44
N GLY A 69 -6.58 -20.32 16.91
CA GLY A 69 -5.43 -20.10 16.05
C GLY A 69 -4.23 -19.39 16.66
N ALA A 70 -3.03 -19.81 16.24
CA ALA A 70 -1.81 -19.08 16.56
C ALA A 70 -1.81 -17.75 15.81
N SER A 71 -1.64 -16.65 16.56
CA SER A 71 -1.40 -15.29 16.05
C SER A 71 0.00 -14.83 16.48
N ALA A 72 0.64 -14.00 15.65
CA ALA A 72 1.98 -13.49 15.94
C ALA A 72 2.03 -12.60 17.19
N VAL A 73 0.89 -11.98 17.55
CA VAL A 73 0.80 -11.10 18.72
C VAL A 73 0.96 -11.87 20.04
N PRO A 74 0.19 -12.94 20.30
CA PRO A 74 0.43 -13.84 21.43
C PRO A 74 1.80 -14.53 21.40
N GLU A 75 2.27 -14.94 20.23
CA GLU A 75 3.52 -15.72 20.12
C GLU A 75 4.77 -14.90 20.52
N TRP A 76 4.79 -13.61 20.20
CA TRP A 76 5.92 -12.72 20.51
C TRP A 76 5.61 -11.66 21.58
N ASN A 77 4.49 -11.79 22.30
CA ASN A 77 4.04 -10.85 23.33
C ASN A 77 4.15 -9.37 22.87
N LEU A 78 3.59 -9.08 21.69
CA LEU A 78 3.63 -7.74 21.08
C LEU A 78 2.60 -6.80 21.71
N VAL A 79 2.54 -6.71 23.03
CA VAL A 79 1.58 -5.91 23.81
C VAL A 79 2.32 -4.85 24.62
N CYS A 80 1.58 -3.86 25.14
CA CYS A 80 2.11 -2.86 26.08
C CYS A 80 3.30 -2.11 25.50
N SER A 81 4.48 -2.14 26.13
CA SER A 81 5.67 -1.44 25.62
C SER A 81 6.17 -1.91 24.23
N ASN A 82 5.67 -3.06 23.75
CA ASN A 82 6.04 -3.64 22.46
C ASN A 82 4.91 -3.58 21.42
N ASP A 83 3.83 -2.83 21.69
CA ASP A 83 2.69 -2.70 20.77
C ASP A 83 3.05 -2.03 19.44
N TRP A 84 3.91 -1.00 19.47
CA TRP A 84 4.45 -0.28 18.30
C TRP A 84 5.11 -1.20 17.28
N GLN A 85 5.59 -2.38 17.72
CA GLN A 85 6.19 -3.36 16.82
C GLN A 85 5.17 -3.90 15.80
N ARG A 86 3.88 -3.95 16.14
CA ARG A 86 2.81 -4.34 15.20
C ARG A 86 2.71 -3.38 14.02
N SER A 87 2.80 -2.09 14.30
CA SER A 87 2.80 -1.04 13.28
C SER A 87 4.10 -1.05 12.48
N LEU A 88 5.24 -1.22 13.16
CA LEU A 88 6.54 -1.39 12.51
C LEU A 88 6.55 -2.54 11.50
N MET A 89 5.94 -3.69 11.85
CA MET A 89 5.86 -4.84 10.95
C MET A 89 5.23 -4.50 9.59
N GLN A 90 4.26 -3.58 9.56
CA GLN A 90 3.65 -3.10 8.31
C GLN A 90 4.51 -2.03 7.64
N SER A 91 5.05 -1.08 8.40
CA SER A 91 5.92 -0.01 7.90
C SER A 91 7.17 -0.54 7.21
N VAL A 92 7.77 -1.62 7.72
CA VAL A 92 8.94 -2.30 7.12
C VAL A 92 8.63 -2.84 5.73
N VAL A 93 7.39 -3.30 5.47
CA VAL A 93 6.98 -3.72 4.12
C VAL A 93 6.94 -2.52 3.18
N PHE A 94 6.41 -1.38 3.60
CA PHE A 94 6.42 -0.16 2.78
C PHE A 94 7.84 0.34 2.50
N LEU A 95 8.71 0.33 3.51
CA LEU A 95 10.13 0.68 3.37
C LEU A 95 10.83 -0.25 2.39
N GLY A 96 10.66 -1.56 2.53
CA GLY A 96 11.20 -2.55 1.60
C GLY A 96 10.72 -2.29 0.18
N SER A 97 9.44 -1.97 0.00
CA SER A 97 8.89 -1.70 -1.32
C SER A 97 9.44 -0.42 -1.96
N LEU A 98 9.68 0.62 -1.16
CA LEU A 98 10.35 1.86 -1.58
C LEU A 98 11.78 1.58 -2.05
N VAL A 99 12.55 0.83 -1.26
CA VAL A 99 13.93 0.45 -1.60
C VAL A 99 13.95 -0.43 -2.87
N GLY A 100 13.04 -1.40 -2.97
CA GLY A 100 12.92 -2.29 -4.11
C GLY A 100 12.63 -1.58 -5.41
N ALA A 101 11.71 -0.61 -5.41
CA ALA A 101 11.38 0.16 -6.60
C ALA A 101 12.60 0.96 -7.12
N LEU A 102 13.44 1.50 -6.23
CA LEU A 102 14.63 2.28 -6.60
C LEU A 102 15.80 1.43 -7.05
N ILE A 103 16.04 0.29 -6.38
CA ILE A 103 17.19 -0.58 -6.65
C ILE A 103 16.89 -1.52 -7.82
N ILE A 104 15.81 -2.32 -7.73
CA ILE A 104 15.49 -3.31 -8.76
C ILE A 104 15.08 -2.64 -10.07
N GLY A 105 14.41 -1.47 -10.00
CA GLY A 105 14.14 -0.65 -11.19
C GLY A 105 15.42 -0.35 -11.98
N ARG A 106 16.43 0.24 -11.33
CA ARG A 106 17.74 0.53 -11.97
C ARG A 106 18.50 -0.71 -12.40
N LEU A 107 18.47 -1.77 -11.59
CA LEU A 107 19.10 -3.03 -11.97
C LEU A 107 18.44 -3.62 -13.21
N SER A 108 17.12 -3.46 -13.37
CA SER A 108 16.41 -3.96 -14.55
C SER A 108 16.69 -3.15 -15.81
N ASP A 109 17.01 -1.86 -15.69
CA ASP A 109 17.54 -1.07 -16.81
C ASP A 109 18.92 -1.58 -17.26
N ARG A 110 19.72 -2.14 -16.36
CA ARG A 110 21.08 -2.60 -16.64
C ARG A 110 21.17 -4.06 -17.09
N PHE A 111 20.45 -4.95 -16.40
CA PHE A 111 20.54 -6.40 -16.58
C PHE A 111 19.43 -6.98 -17.46
N GLY A 112 18.37 -6.21 -17.73
CA GLY A 112 17.21 -6.64 -18.50
C GLY A 112 15.96 -6.77 -17.63
N ARG A 113 14.78 -6.53 -18.23
CA ARG A 113 13.49 -6.54 -17.54
C ARG A 113 13.09 -7.95 -17.15
N ARG A 114 13.19 -8.89 -18.10
CA ARG A 114 12.79 -10.29 -17.89
C ARG A 114 13.65 -10.97 -16.84
N PHE A 115 14.98 -10.79 -16.92
CA PHE A 115 15.90 -11.39 -15.95
C PHE A 115 15.57 -10.94 -14.52
N MET A 116 15.50 -9.62 -14.31
CA MET A 116 15.21 -9.08 -12.98
C MET A 116 13.81 -9.44 -12.47
N PHE A 117 12.80 -9.53 -13.34
CA PHE A 117 11.45 -9.96 -12.97
C PHE A 117 11.44 -11.38 -12.36
N PHE A 118 12.07 -12.36 -13.04
CA PHE A 118 12.09 -13.74 -12.54
C PHE A 118 13.02 -13.92 -11.35
N THR A 119 14.20 -13.27 -11.34
CA THR A 119 15.09 -13.30 -10.17
C THR A 119 14.40 -12.75 -8.93
N ALA A 120 13.73 -11.60 -9.04
CA ALA A 120 12.95 -11.04 -7.94
C ALA A 120 11.80 -11.99 -7.51
N THR A 121 11.15 -12.67 -8.45
CA THR A 121 10.10 -13.67 -8.16
C THR A 121 10.65 -14.85 -7.33
N PHE A 122 11.77 -15.45 -7.73
CA PHE A 122 12.36 -16.57 -6.97
C PHE A 122 12.83 -16.15 -5.58
N VAL A 123 13.47 -14.97 -5.48
CA VAL A 123 13.94 -14.43 -4.21
C VAL A 123 12.77 -14.05 -3.29
N TYR A 124 11.66 -13.54 -3.84
CA TYR A 124 10.41 -13.31 -3.11
C TYR A 124 9.87 -14.60 -2.50
N ILE A 125 9.76 -15.68 -3.29
CA ILE A 125 9.25 -16.97 -2.80
C ILE A 125 10.14 -17.49 -1.67
N ALA A 126 11.47 -17.43 -1.84
CA ALA A 126 12.42 -17.88 -0.83
C ALA A 126 12.26 -17.13 0.51
N PHE A 127 12.28 -15.80 0.48
CA PHE A 127 12.12 -14.99 1.69
C PHE A 127 10.70 -15.06 2.27
N GLY A 128 9.68 -15.13 1.42
CA GLY A 128 8.28 -15.26 1.83
C GLY A 128 8.00 -16.56 2.58
N CYS A 129 8.54 -17.69 2.10
CA CYS A 129 8.46 -18.98 2.77
C CYS A 129 9.33 -19.03 4.04
N ALA A 130 10.56 -18.49 3.99
CA ALA A 130 11.43 -18.41 5.16
C ALA A 130 10.79 -17.60 6.30
N ALA A 131 10.02 -16.55 5.98
CA ALA A 131 9.32 -15.74 6.98
C ALA A 131 8.27 -16.54 7.76
N ALA A 132 7.70 -17.62 7.21
CA ALA A 132 6.78 -18.48 7.96
C ALA A 132 7.48 -19.28 9.07
N ALA A 133 8.77 -19.56 8.92
CA ALA A 133 9.59 -20.30 9.88
C ALA A 133 10.39 -19.39 10.83
N SER A 134 10.08 -18.09 10.87
CA SER A 134 10.85 -17.12 11.66
C SER A 134 10.72 -17.38 13.18
N PRO A 135 11.84 -17.44 13.92
CA PRO A 135 11.82 -17.70 15.36
C PRO A 135 11.51 -16.45 16.20
N SER A 136 11.66 -15.25 15.65
CA SER A 136 11.47 -13.98 16.35
C SER A 136 10.91 -12.90 15.43
N ALA A 137 10.29 -11.88 16.04
CA ALA A 137 9.73 -10.73 15.35
C ALA A 137 10.77 -9.98 14.48
N SER A 138 12.01 -9.85 14.94
CA SER A 138 13.09 -9.21 14.18
C SER A 138 13.43 -9.98 12.92
N TRP A 139 13.59 -11.32 13.02
CA TRP A 139 13.83 -12.18 11.86
C TRP A 139 12.68 -12.11 10.86
N TYR A 140 11.43 -12.15 11.35
CA TYR A 140 10.24 -12.01 10.53
C TYR A 140 10.23 -10.69 9.75
N ASN A 141 10.54 -9.58 10.42
CA ASN A 141 10.59 -8.25 9.81
C ASN A 141 11.69 -8.13 8.75
N SER A 142 12.90 -8.64 9.03
CA SER A 142 13.99 -8.64 8.05
C SER A 142 13.65 -9.44 6.81
N LEU A 143 13.06 -10.63 6.96
CA LEU A 143 12.65 -11.46 5.83
C LEU A 143 11.53 -10.79 5.02
N ARG A 144 10.53 -10.20 5.69
CA ARG A 144 9.46 -9.44 5.00
C ARG A 144 9.97 -8.18 4.32
N PHE A 145 10.98 -7.52 4.86
CA PHE A 145 11.64 -6.39 4.22
C PHE A 145 12.18 -6.81 2.84
N PHE A 146 13.01 -7.86 2.79
CA PHE A 146 13.59 -8.34 1.53
C PHE A 146 12.55 -8.93 0.58
N ALA A 147 11.52 -9.62 1.10
CA ALA A 147 10.40 -10.05 0.28
C ALA A 147 9.68 -8.85 -0.35
N SER A 148 9.47 -7.76 0.39
CA SER A 148 8.82 -6.55 -0.12
C SER A 148 9.68 -5.78 -1.14
N VAL A 149 11.01 -5.75 -0.94
CA VAL A 149 11.96 -5.27 -1.95
C VAL A 149 11.71 -6.00 -3.27
N CYS A 150 11.59 -7.32 -3.21
CA CYS A 150 11.33 -8.14 -4.38
C CYS A 150 9.95 -7.88 -5.00
N ILE A 151 8.88 -7.77 -4.20
CA ILE A 151 7.53 -7.45 -4.69
C ILE A 151 7.53 -6.15 -5.51
N ALA A 152 8.19 -5.10 -5.02
CA ALA A 152 8.27 -3.83 -5.75
C ALA A 152 9.09 -3.97 -7.04
N GLY A 153 10.15 -4.76 -7.00
CA GLY A 153 10.93 -5.13 -8.18
C GLY A 153 10.09 -5.85 -9.23
N ILE A 154 9.29 -6.83 -8.82
CA ILE A 154 8.35 -7.55 -9.69
C ILE A 154 7.36 -6.57 -10.32
N GLN A 155 6.74 -5.69 -9.52
CA GLN A 155 5.77 -4.70 -10.00
C GLN A 155 6.38 -3.73 -11.02
N THR A 156 7.54 -3.16 -10.72
CA THR A 156 8.22 -2.18 -11.59
C THR A 156 8.72 -2.81 -12.88
N THR A 157 9.35 -3.98 -12.80
CA THR A 157 9.84 -4.70 -13.99
C THR A 157 8.71 -5.23 -14.86
N ALA A 158 7.62 -5.71 -14.28
CA ALA A 158 6.43 -6.13 -15.03
C ALA A 158 5.78 -4.95 -15.77
N ALA A 159 5.62 -3.81 -15.10
CA ALA A 159 5.06 -2.61 -15.72
C ALA A 159 5.93 -2.13 -16.89
N ALA A 160 7.26 -2.07 -16.71
CA ALA A 160 8.18 -1.70 -17.78
C ALA A 160 8.11 -2.69 -18.95
N LEU A 161 8.21 -3.99 -18.67
CA LEU A 161 8.15 -5.03 -19.70
C LEU A 161 6.85 -4.98 -20.51
N PHE A 162 5.71 -4.86 -19.83
CA PHE A 162 4.41 -4.81 -20.50
C PHE A 162 4.26 -3.54 -21.35
N THR A 163 4.64 -2.37 -20.81
CA THR A 163 4.54 -1.11 -21.57
C THR A 163 5.48 -1.07 -22.77
N GLU A 164 6.63 -1.74 -22.68
CA GLU A 164 7.61 -1.80 -23.76
C GLU A 164 7.22 -2.81 -24.85
N ILE A 165 6.50 -3.89 -24.52
CA ILE A 165 6.04 -4.93 -25.47
C ILE A 165 4.68 -4.58 -26.10
N VAL A 166 3.73 -4.06 -25.31
CA VAL A 166 2.34 -3.91 -25.73
C VAL A 166 2.09 -2.58 -26.44
N GLU A 167 1.34 -2.65 -27.54
CA GLU A 167 0.92 -1.48 -28.31
C GLU A 167 0.14 -0.48 -27.45
N PRO A 168 0.31 0.85 -27.66
CA PRO A 168 -0.34 1.89 -26.85
C PRO A 168 -1.86 1.72 -26.66
N ARG A 169 -2.57 1.23 -27.69
CA ARG A 169 -4.03 1.01 -27.65
C ARG A 169 -4.48 0.00 -26.59
N HIS A 170 -3.63 -0.97 -26.27
CA HIS A 170 -3.94 -2.06 -25.33
C HIS A 170 -3.35 -1.82 -23.93
N ARG A 171 -2.61 -0.73 -23.72
CA ARG A 171 -1.98 -0.42 -22.41
C ARG A 171 -3.00 -0.16 -21.31
N MET A 172 -4.25 0.19 -21.63
CA MET A 172 -5.33 0.26 -20.63
C MET A 172 -5.51 -1.06 -19.88
N LEU A 173 -5.30 -2.21 -20.56
CA LEU A 173 -5.41 -3.53 -19.95
C LEU A 173 -4.41 -3.72 -18.80
N LEU A 174 -3.26 -3.04 -18.82
CA LEU A 174 -2.28 -3.05 -17.74
C LEU A 174 -2.86 -2.44 -16.46
N ASN A 175 -3.50 -1.27 -16.57
CA ASN A 175 -4.11 -0.60 -15.42
C ASN A 175 -5.26 -1.44 -14.85
N VAL A 176 -6.11 -2.01 -15.72
CA VAL A 176 -7.17 -2.93 -15.30
C VAL A 176 -6.58 -4.15 -14.59
N GLY A 177 -5.53 -4.76 -15.15
CA GLY A 177 -4.85 -5.92 -14.58
C GLY A 177 -4.21 -5.63 -13.22
N PHE A 178 -3.55 -4.49 -13.05
CA PHE A 178 -3.00 -4.07 -11.76
C PHE A 178 -4.09 -3.83 -10.71
N SER A 179 -5.19 -3.18 -11.08
CA SER A 179 -6.32 -2.97 -10.18
C SER A 179 -6.94 -4.29 -9.74
N LEU A 180 -7.24 -5.19 -10.69
CA LEU A 180 -7.77 -6.52 -10.38
C LEU A 180 -6.79 -7.36 -9.54
N GLY A 181 -5.49 -7.27 -9.86
CA GLY A 181 -4.42 -7.94 -9.13
C GLY A 181 -4.24 -7.44 -7.70
N PHE A 182 -4.73 -6.24 -7.37
CA PHE A 182 -4.77 -5.74 -5.99
C PHE A 182 -6.09 -6.11 -5.30
N THR A 183 -7.23 -5.86 -5.95
CA THR A 183 -8.55 -6.01 -5.34
C THR A 183 -8.94 -7.48 -5.11
N LEU A 184 -8.69 -8.38 -6.05
CA LEU A 184 -9.07 -9.80 -5.91
C LEU A 184 -8.35 -10.48 -4.73
N PRO A 185 -7.00 -10.41 -4.60
CA PRO A 185 -6.33 -10.99 -3.44
C PRO A 185 -6.76 -10.35 -2.12
N THR A 186 -7.00 -9.03 -2.11
CA THR A 186 -7.43 -8.32 -0.90
C THR A 186 -8.83 -8.75 -0.44
N LEU A 187 -9.74 -9.07 -1.37
CA LEU A 187 -11.06 -9.63 -1.05
C LEU A 187 -10.99 -11.10 -0.59
N LEU A 188 -10.09 -11.89 -1.17
CA LEU A 188 -9.93 -13.31 -0.84
C LEU A 188 -9.17 -13.54 0.48
N LEU A 189 -8.28 -12.62 0.84
CA LEU A 189 -7.37 -12.75 1.99
C LEU A 189 -8.09 -13.04 3.32
N PRO A 190 -9.20 -12.37 3.70
CA PRO A 190 -9.92 -12.69 4.93
C PRO A 190 -10.49 -14.10 4.94
N GLY A 191 -10.97 -14.59 3.80
CA GLY A 191 -11.48 -15.95 3.67
C GLY A 191 -10.37 -17.00 3.86
N VAL A 192 -9.20 -16.78 3.24
CA VAL A 192 -8.04 -17.64 3.45
C VAL A 192 -7.57 -17.59 4.91
N ALA A 193 -7.50 -16.40 5.51
CA ALA A 193 -7.11 -16.26 6.91
C ALA A 193 -8.10 -16.94 7.87
N TYR A 194 -9.41 -16.86 7.58
CA TYR A 194 -10.45 -17.55 8.31
C TYR A 194 -10.40 -19.07 8.14
N LEU A 195 -9.95 -19.61 7.01
CA LEU A 195 -9.82 -21.06 6.84
C LEU A 195 -8.60 -21.63 7.57
N LEU A 196 -7.47 -20.92 7.53
CA LEU A 196 -6.19 -21.44 8.00
C LEU A 196 -5.98 -21.26 9.51
N HIS A 197 -6.57 -20.23 10.12
CA HIS A 197 -6.43 -19.93 11.56
C HIS A 197 -4.97 -19.94 12.08
N ASN A 198 -3.98 -19.74 11.21
CA ASN A 198 -2.57 -19.80 11.57
C ASN A 198 -1.77 -18.81 10.73
N TRP A 199 -1.16 -17.84 11.40
CA TRP A 199 -0.42 -16.77 10.72
C TRP A 199 0.80 -17.28 9.94
N LYS A 200 1.46 -18.35 10.39
CA LYS A 200 2.61 -18.95 9.68
C LYS A 200 2.18 -19.60 8.38
N LEU A 201 1.05 -20.32 8.41
CA LEU A 201 0.49 -20.93 7.20
C LEU A 201 -0.01 -19.86 6.22
N LEU A 202 -0.62 -18.79 6.73
CA LEU A 202 -1.01 -17.62 5.92
C LEU A 202 0.21 -16.96 5.25
N GLN A 203 1.31 -16.79 5.99
CA GLN A 203 2.58 -16.28 5.46
C GLN A 203 3.17 -17.21 4.40
N LEU A 204 3.10 -18.52 4.60
CA LEU A 204 3.57 -19.51 3.63
C LEU A 204 2.75 -19.45 2.33
N VAL A 205 1.42 -19.38 2.42
CA VAL A 205 0.53 -19.21 1.27
C VAL A 205 0.85 -17.90 0.53
N ALA A 206 1.08 -16.81 1.27
CA ALA A 206 1.50 -15.54 0.67
C ALA A 206 2.83 -15.66 -0.09
N GLY A 207 3.84 -16.32 0.48
CA GLY A 207 5.12 -16.59 -0.20
C GLY A 207 4.97 -17.47 -1.45
N LEU A 208 4.23 -18.58 -1.34
CA LEU A 208 3.99 -19.53 -2.42
C LEU A 208 3.12 -18.95 -3.55
N SER A 209 2.36 -17.88 -3.33
CA SER A 209 1.59 -17.21 -4.38
C SER A 209 2.47 -16.78 -5.57
N GLY A 210 3.77 -16.52 -5.35
CA GLY A 210 4.72 -16.21 -6.41
C GLY A 210 4.92 -17.35 -7.42
N LEU A 211 4.63 -18.60 -7.06
CA LEU A 211 4.72 -19.76 -7.96
C LEU A 211 3.80 -19.64 -9.17
N ILE A 212 2.69 -18.89 -9.05
CA ILE A 212 1.77 -18.61 -10.17
C ILE A 212 2.50 -17.91 -11.32
N LEU A 213 3.55 -17.13 -11.02
CA LEU A 213 4.32 -16.40 -12.02
C LEU A 213 5.41 -17.26 -12.69
N VAL A 214 5.82 -18.38 -12.10
CA VAL A 214 6.94 -19.20 -12.60
C VAL A 214 6.69 -19.78 -14.00
N PRO A 215 5.52 -20.34 -14.34
CA PRO A 215 5.25 -20.87 -15.69
C PRO A 215 5.42 -19.83 -16.81
N PHE A 216 5.24 -18.55 -16.50
CA PHE A 216 5.38 -17.47 -17.49
C PHE A 216 6.82 -17.27 -17.97
N ILE A 217 7.81 -17.92 -17.34
CA ILE A 217 9.22 -17.90 -17.80
C ILE A 217 9.37 -18.42 -19.23
N PHE A 218 8.49 -19.33 -19.67
CA PHE A 218 8.54 -19.90 -21.02
C PHE A 218 7.85 -19.04 -22.07
N VAL A 219 6.89 -18.19 -21.65
CA VAL A 219 6.06 -17.38 -22.55
C VAL A 219 6.66 -15.99 -22.74
N VAL A 220 7.06 -15.36 -21.62
CA VAL A 220 7.49 -13.97 -21.58
C VAL A 220 8.85 -13.82 -22.27
N GLN A 221 8.92 -12.92 -23.26
CA GLN A 221 10.17 -12.54 -23.92
C GLN A 221 10.77 -11.31 -23.24
N GLU A 222 12.06 -11.06 -23.49
CA GLU A 222 12.71 -9.82 -23.05
C GLU A 222 12.20 -8.64 -23.88
N SER A 223 12.24 -7.43 -23.32
CA SER A 223 11.77 -6.21 -23.98
C SER A 223 12.56 -5.93 -25.27
N PRO A 224 11.89 -5.86 -26.44
CA PRO A 224 12.55 -5.47 -27.68
C PRO A 224 13.12 -4.05 -27.63
N ARG A 225 12.43 -3.13 -26.94
CA ARG A 225 12.89 -1.73 -26.80
C ARG A 225 14.19 -1.66 -26.01
N TRP A 226 14.26 -2.37 -24.89
CA TRP A 226 15.48 -2.44 -24.07
C TRP A 226 16.64 -3.08 -24.84
N LEU A 227 16.36 -4.14 -25.62
CA LEU A 227 17.37 -4.80 -26.46
C LEU A 227 17.93 -3.88 -27.55
N VAL A 228 17.08 -3.09 -28.21
CA VAL A 228 17.53 -2.08 -29.18
C VAL A 228 18.35 -0.98 -28.48
N ALA A 229 17.85 -0.44 -27.36
CA ALA A 229 18.55 0.60 -26.61
C ALA A 229 19.92 0.15 -26.08
N THR A 230 20.09 -1.14 -25.76
CA THR A 230 21.36 -1.75 -25.33
C THR A 230 22.21 -2.28 -26.48
N ARG A 231 21.87 -1.96 -27.74
CA ARG A 231 22.58 -2.37 -28.96
C ARG A 231 22.66 -3.88 -29.18
N ARG A 232 21.65 -4.64 -28.73
CA ARG A 232 21.51 -6.10 -28.91
C ARG A 232 20.46 -6.43 -29.98
N GLU A 233 20.71 -5.99 -31.21
CA GLU A 233 19.73 -6.06 -32.31
C GLU A 233 19.30 -7.49 -32.66
N GLU A 234 20.21 -8.45 -32.70
CA GLU A 234 19.89 -9.85 -33.03
C GLU A 234 18.93 -10.47 -32.01
N GLN A 235 19.12 -10.16 -30.72
CA GLN A 235 18.22 -10.61 -29.66
C GLN A 235 16.87 -9.91 -29.75
N ALA A 236 16.84 -8.61 -30.08
CA ALA A 236 15.60 -7.86 -30.30
C ALA A 236 14.77 -8.48 -31.44
N GLN A 237 15.43 -8.82 -32.56
CA GLN A 237 14.79 -9.46 -33.69
C GLN A 237 14.15 -10.80 -33.29
N LYS A 238 14.91 -11.68 -32.62
CA LYS A 238 14.42 -12.98 -32.14
C LYS A 238 13.24 -12.84 -31.17
N ALA A 239 13.26 -11.82 -30.30
CA ALA A 239 12.17 -11.56 -29.37
C ALA A 239 10.89 -11.13 -30.10
N ILE A 240 10.99 -10.17 -31.03
CA ILE A 240 9.84 -9.69 -31.83
C ILE A 240 9.25 -10.83 -32.66
N GLU A 241 10.10 -11.62 -33.32
CA GLU A 241 9.66 -12.75 -34.13
C GLU A 241 8.89 -13.78 -33.31
N LYS A 242 9.36 -14.13 -32.11
CA LYS A 242 8.62 -15.02 -31.20
C LYS A 242 7.27 -14.44 -30.78
N ILE A 243 7.21 -13.14 -30.47
CA ILE A 243 5.97 -12.46 -30.10
C ILE A 243 4.97 -12.48 -31.27
N LEU A 244 5.42 -12.17 -32.49
CA LEU A 244 4.57 -12.16 -33.68
C LEU A 244 4.07 -13.56 -34.04
N ARG A 245 4.95 -14.57 -33.99
CA ARG A 245 4.58 -15.98 -34.23
C ARG A 245 3.57 -16.49 -33.20
N PHE A 246 3.76 -16.17 -31.91
CA PHE A 246 2.81 -16.55 -30.87
C PHE A 246 1.42 -15.90 -31.08
N ASN A 247 1.41 -14.67 -31.57
CA ASN A 247 0.18 -13.93 -31.89
C ASN A 247 -0.39 -14.23 -33.28
N GLY A 248 0.20 -15.15 -34.06
CA GLY A 248 -0.24 -15.48 -35.42
C GLY A 248 -0.14 -14.32 -36.42
N ARG A 249 0.74 -13.34 -36.18
CA ARG A 249 0.94 -12.18 -37.06
C ARG A 249 2.10 -12.41 -38.04
N PRO A 250 2.04 -11.88 -39.26
CA PRO A 250 3.14 -11.98 -40.23
C PRO A 250 4.38 -11.26 -39.70
N VAL A 251 5.55 -11.86 -39.92
CA VAL A 251 6.85 -11.30 -39.52
C VAL A 251 7.31 -10.36 -40.65
N PRO A 252 7.44 -9.04 -40.40
CA PRO A 252 7.90 -8.08 -41.41
C PRO A 252 9.40 -8.24 -41.68
N ASP A 253 9.92 -7.52 -42.68
CA ASP A 253 11.37 -7.42 -42.86
C ASP A 253 12.00 -6.79 -41.61
N MET A 254 12.72 -7.62 -40.86
CA MET A 254 13.28 -7.25 -39.58
C MET A 254 14.44 -6.28 -39.73
N ARG A 255 15.15 -6.27 -40.88
CA ARG A 255 16.33 -5.42 -41.07
C ARG A 255 15.97 -3.94 -41.12
N SER A 256 14.99 -3.58 -41.96
CA SER A 256 14.45 -2.22 -42.05
C SER A 256 13.68 -1.78 -40.79
N THR A 257 13.00 -2.73 -40.12
CA THR A 257 12.29 -2.44 -38.87
C THR A 257 13.25 -2.11 -37.73
N MET A 258 14.38 -2.83 -37.60
CA MET A 258 15.36 -2.57 -36.54
C MET A 258 16.07 -1.23 -36.72
N SER A 259 16.41 -0.83 -37.95
CA SER A 259 17.02 0.48 -38.21
C SER A 259 16.09 1.64 -37.83
N MET A 260 14.79 1.55 -38.12
CA MET A 260 13.81 2.56 -37.71
C MET A 260 13.66 2.64 -36.19
N LEU A 261 13.67 1.50 -35.49
CA LEU A 261 13.58 1.47 -34.03
C LEU A 261 14.84 2.03 -33.36
N ALA A 262 16.01 1.76 -33.92
CA ALA A 262 17.28 2.30 -33.44
C ALA A 262 17.32 3.84 -33.56
N GLU A 263 16.95 4.39 -34.73
CA GLU A 263 16.90 5.84 -34.93
C GLU A 263 15.90 6.52 -33.97
N LYS A 264 14.75 5.90 -33.74
CA LYS A 264 13.76 6.39 -32.77
C LYS A 264 14.31 6.35 -31.34
N SER A 265 15.00 5.27 -30.97
CA SER A 265 15.64 5.15 -29.66
C SER A 265 16.69 6.22 -29.43
N GLU A 266 17.49 6.56 -30.45
CA GLU A 266 18.49 7.64 -30.36
C GLU A 266 17.84 9.01 -30.17
N LYS A 267 16.73 9.30 -30.86
CA LYS A 267 15.96 10.54 -30.66
C LYS A 267 15.38 10.63 -29.24
N ASP A 268 14.84 9.53 -28.71
CA ASP A 268 14.32 9.48 -27.33
C ASP A 268 15.45 9.69 -26.29
N VAL A 269 16.66 9.17 -26.54
CA VAL A 269 17.84 9.41 -25.68
C VAL A 269 18.28 10.88 -25.73
N GLN A 270 18.24 11.52 -26.90
CA GLN A 270 18.56 12.95 -27.03
C GLN A 270 17.55 13.85 -26.30
N LEU A 271 16.26 13.52 -26.38
CA LEU A 271 15.19 14.22 -25.65
C LEU A 271 15.34 14.10 -24.13
N THR A 272 15.87 12.98 -23.64
CA THR A 272 16.08 12.70 -22.20
C THR A 272 17.46 13.14 -21.67
N SER A 273 18.33 13.67 -22.53
CA SER A 273 19.65 14.25 -22.18
C SER A 273 19.56 15.37 -21.13
N HIS A 274 18.43 16.08 -21.12
CA HIS A 274 18.07 17.09 -20.13
C HIS A 274 17.64 16.39 -18.83
N GLY A 275 18.56 16.26 -17.88
CA GLY A 275 18.38 15.49 -16.66
C GLY A 275 17.24 16.00 -15.74
N PRO A 276 16.83 15.20 -14.74
CA PRO A 276 15.70 15.55 -13.85
C PRO A 276 15.91 16.83 -13.03
N ALA A 277 17.15 17.32 -12.91
CA ALA A 277 17.46 18.60 -12.29
C ALA A 277 16.83 19.81 -13.03
N GLU A 278 16.45 19.64 -14.29
CA GLU A 278 15.80 20.68 -15.09
C GLU A 278 14.40 21.04 -14.58
N ILE A 279 13.73 20.11 -13.88
CA ILE A 279 12.45 20.36 -13.21
C ILE A 279 12.59 21.53 -12.22
N LEU A 280 13.75 21.67 -11.56
CA LEU A 280 14.00 22.74 -10.59
C LEU A 280 14.13 24.13 -11.24
N ARG A 281 14.43 24.19 -12.54
CA ARG A 281 14.56 25.46 -13.27
C ARG A 281 13.21 26.07 -13.60
N HIS A 282 12.17 25.25 -13.77
CA HIS A 282 10.82 25.68 -14.13
C HIS A 282 9.92 25.78 -12.90
N LYS A 283 9.65 27.02 -12.44
CA LYS A 283 8.95 27.27 -11.17
C LYS A 283 7.53 26.69 -11.11
N ARG A 284 6.76 26.70 -12.22
CA ARG A 284 5.38 26.17 -12.20
C ARG A 284 5.39 24.66 -12.28
N LEU A 285 6.29 24.07 -13.08
CA LEU A 285 6.48 22.62 -13.10
C LEU A 285 6.89 22.09 -11.72
N LEU A 286 7.83 22.76 -11.03
CA LEU A 286 8.22 22.42 -9.67
C LEU A 286 7.04 22.51 -8.69
N ARG A 287 6.25 23.60 -8.75
CA ARG A 287 5.04 23.73 -7.93
C ARG A 287 4.06 22.57 -8.18
N ASN A 288 3.80 22.25 -9.44
CA ASN A 288 2.88 21.16 -9.81
C ASN A 288 3.42 19.80 -9.32
N ALA A 289 4.73 19.57 -9.41
CA ALA A 289 5.38 18.37 -8.87
C ALA A 289 5.22 18.27 -7.34
N ILE A 290 5.44 19.36 -6.61
CA ILE A 290 5.24 19.40 -5.14
C ILE A 290 3.77 19.12 -4.78
N CYS A 291 2.82 19.72 -5.49
CA CYS A 291 1.40 19.45 -5.28
C CYS A 291 1.05 17.97 -5.52
N LEU A 292 1.62 17.35 -6.56
CA LEU A 292 1.46 15.92 -6.79
C LEU A 292 2.09 15.09 -5.66
N PHE A 293 3.29 15.44 -5.17
CA PHE A 293 3.92 14.75 -4.04
C PHE A 293 3.04 14.77 -2.79
N ILE A 294 2.44 15.92 -2.47
CA ILE A 294 1.50 16.06 -1.35
C ILE A 294 0.27 15.17 -1.56
N ILE A 295 -0.33 15.20 -2.75
CA ILE A 295 -1.50 14.35 -3.07
C ILE A 295 -1.15 12.87 -2.94
N TRP A 296 0.01 12.45 -3.47
CA TRP A 296 0.46 11.06 -3.38
C TRP A 296 0.68 10.61 -1.95
N PHE A 297 1.31 11.45 -1.12
CA PHE A 297 1.49 11.20 0.30
C PHE A 297 0.14 11.06 1.02
N CYS A 298 -0.71 12.10 0.94
CA CYS A 298 -1.98 12.16 1.66
C CYS A 298 -2.93 11.04 1.24
N ASP A 299 -3.09 10.80 -0.06
CA ASP A 299 -4.01 9.78 -0.57
C ASP A 299 -3.57 8.36 -0.18
N ASN A 300 -2.28 8.02 -0.30
CA ASN A 300 -1.79 6.69 0.13
C ASN A 300 -1.88 6.54 1.64
N PHE A 301 -1.46 7.54 2.42
CA PHE A 301 -1.57 7.52 3.87
C PHE A 301 -3.03 7.27 4.30
N PHE A 302 -3.96 8.02 3.73
CA PHE A 302 -5.39 7.90 4.04
C PHE A 302 -5.94 6.54 3.60
N MET A 303 -5.61 6.07 2.40
CA MET A 303 -6.05 4.76 1.90
C MET A 303 -5.61 3.64 2.84
N TYR A 304 -4.32 3.56 3.20
CA TYR A 304 -3.81 2.51 4.06
C TYR A 304 -4.29 2.63 5.51
N ALA A 305 -4.43 3.85 6.04
CA ALA A 305 -5.01 4.07 7.37
C ALA A 305 -6.47 3.60 7.43
N THR A 306 -7.26 3.87 6.37
CA THR A 306 -8.65 3.40 6.26
C THR A 306 -8.72 1.87 6.20
N THR A 307 -7.82 1.24 5.44
CA THR A 307 -7.72 -0.23 5.36
C THR A 307 -7.40 -0.86 6.72
N LEU A 308 -6.46 -0.29 7.47
CA LEU A 308 -6.09 -0.82 8.78
C LEU A 308 -7.21 -0.62 9.81
N SER A 309 -7.83 0.57 9.83
CA SER A 309 -8.94 0.88 10.73
C SER A 309 -10.17 -0.01 10.51
N SER A 310 -10.34 -0.61 9.32
CA SER A 310 -11.48 -1.51 9.05
C SER A 310 -11.52 -2.74 9.97
N VAL A 311 -10.37 -3.17 10.47
CA VAL A 311 -10.24 -4.32 11.37
C VAL A 311 -10.67 -3.97 12.80
N ASP A 312 -10.57 -2.70 13.18
CA ASP A 312 -10.79 -2.20 14.54
C ASP A 312 -12.22 -1.67 14.79
N LEU A 313 -13.15 -1.83 13.82
CA LEU A 313 -14.52 -1.30 13.89
C LEU A 313 -15.46 -2.04 14.87
N GLY A 314 -15.04 -3.20 15.41
CA GLY A 314 -15.86 -4.07 16.25
C GLY A 314 -16.53 -5.20 15.47
N GLY A 315 -16.98 -6.27 16.14
CA GLY A 315 -17.51 -7.47 15.47
C GLY A 315 -16.42 -8.34 14.84
N SER A 316 -16.72 -9.00 13.71
CA SER A 316 -15.75 -9.88 13.04
C SER A 316 -14.80 -9.09 12.14
N ALA A 317 -13.52 -9.05 12.53
CA ALA A 317 -12.42 -8.47 11.75
C ALA A 317 -12.38 -8.95 10.29
N PHE A 318 -12.62 -10.25 10.06
CA PHE A 318 -12.61 -10.86 8.72
C PHE A 318 -13.72 -10.31 7.84
N VAL A 319 -14.94 -10.21 8.39
CA VAL A 319 -16.11 -9.70 7.66
C VAL A 319 -15.96 -8.22 7.35
N ASN A 320 -15.50 -7.42 8.32
CA ASN A 320 -15.31 -5.99 8.13
C ASN A 320 -14.26 -5.70 7.04
N PHE A 321 -13.13 -6.41 7.06
CA PHE A 321 -12.10 -6.24 6.04
C PHE A 321 -12.60 -6.68 4.66
N ALA A 322 -13.33 -7.80 4.57
CA ALA A 322 -13.89 -8.30 3.31
C ALA A 322 -14.92 -7.34 2.72
N LEU A 323 -15.85 -6.82 3.53
CA LEU A 323 -16.84 -5.84 3.08
C LEU A 323 -16.18 -4.51 2.66
N SER A 324 -15.20 -4.04 3.43
CA SER A 324 -14.39 -2.88 3.06
C SER A 324 -13.66 -3.10 1.72
N ALA A 325 -13.05 -4.26 1.51
CA ALA A 325 -12.39 -4.62 0.26
C ALA A 325 -13.36 -4.77 -0.93
N ALA A 326 -14.57 -5.27 -0.70
CA ALA A 326 -15.59 -5.42 -1.72
C ALA A 326 -16.01 -4.07 -2.34
N ALA A 327 -15.93 -2.98 -1.57
CA ALA A 327 -16.22 -1.62 -2.04
C ALA A 327 -15.24 -1.14 -3.13
N GLU A 328 -14.05 -1.75 -3.26
CA GLU A 328 -13.08 -1.39 -4.29
C GLU A 328 -13.53 -1.78 -5.71
N ILE A 329 -14.30 -2.87 -5.85
CA ILE A 329 -14.76 -3.37 -7.16
C ILE A 329 -15.65 -2.34 -7.88
N PRO A 330 -16.76 -1.88 -7.28
CA PRO A 330 -17.60 -0.87 -7.93
C PRO A 330 -16.86 0.48 -8.05
N ALA A 331 -15.96 0.81 -7.12
CA ALA A 331 -15.12 2.01 -7.22
C ALA A 331 -14.21 1.97 -8.45
N GLY A 332 -13.56 0.83 -8.70
CA GLY A 332 -12.74 0.60 -9.88
C GLY A 332 -13.53 0.79 -11.18
N LEU A 333 -14.75 0.26 -11.26
CA LEU A 333 -15.62 0.43 -12.42
C LEU A 333 -16.06 1.89 -12.60
N LEU A 334 -16.42 2.58 -11.52
CA LEU A 334 -16.84 3.99 -11.56
C LEU A 334 -15.65 4.94 -11.83
N SER A 335 -14.42 4.51 -11.56
CA SER A 335 -13.24 5.33 -11.84
C SER A 335 -13.06 5.63 -13.33
N PHE A 336 -13.44 4.72 -14.24
CA PHE A 336 -13.33 4.91 -15.69
C PHE A 336 -14.10 6.13 -16.23
N PRO A 337 -15.43 6.24 -16.00
CA PRO A 337 -16.17 7.41 -16.44
C PRO A 337 -15.70 8.69 -15.73
N VAL A 338 -15.31 8.62 -14.45
CA VAL A 338 -14.80 9.78 -13.72
C VAL A 338 -13.51 10.31 -14.37
N VAL A 339 -12.54 9.45 -14.67
CA VAL A 339 -11.29 9.83 -15.32
C VAL A 339 -11.51 10.36 -16.74
N ARG A 340 -12.51 9.83 -17.45
CA ARG A 340 -12.79 10.18 -18.85
C ARG A 340 -13.59 11.47 -19.01
N TYR A 341 -14.57 11.72 -18.15
CA TYR A 341 -15.55 12.80 -18.33
C TYR A 341 -15.45 13.92 -17.29
N CYS A 342 -14.90 13.65 -16.10
CA CYS A 342 -14.78 14.68 -15.07
C CYS A 342 -13.47 15.45 -15.21
N ARG A 343 -13.55 16.76 -14.94
CA ARG A 343 -12.39 17.66 -14.81
C ARG A 343 -11.47 17.17 -13.69
N ARG A 344 -10.20 16.87 -14.00
CA ARG A 344 -9.25 16.16 -13.11
C ARG A 344 -9.03 16.93 -11.82
N LYS A 345 -8.87 18.25 -11.93
CA LYS A 345 -8.66 19.14 -10.79
C LYS A 345 -9.81 19.07 -9.79
N ARG A 346 -11.04 19.21 -10.28
CA ARG A 346 -12.25 19.21 -9.44
C ARG A 346 -12.55 17.83 -8.89
N ALA A 347 -12.40 16.79 -9.70
CA ALA A 347 -12.59 15.41 -9.27
C ALA A 347 -11.63 15.06 -8.14
N GLN A 348 -10.33 15.35 -8.29
CA GLN A 348 -9.33 15.04 -7.26
C GLN A 348 -9.60 15.76 -5.94
N ALA A 349 -9.89 17.07 -5.99
CA ALA A 349 -10.21 17.85 -4.80
C ALA A 349 -11.50 17.38 -4.13
N ALA A 350 -12.56 17.12 -4.90
CA ALA A 350 -13.85 16.67 -4.36
C ALA A 350 -13.73 15.30 -3.69
N MET A 351 -13.04 14.33 -4.32
CA MET A 351 -12.89 12.99 -3.75
C MET A 351 -12.13 13.03 -2.42
N LEU A 352 -11.01 13.77 -2.34
CA LEU A 352 -10.24 13.87 -1.09
C LEU A 352 -11.00 14.59 0.03
N LEU A 353 -11.77 15.64 -0.30
CA LEU A 353 -12.63 16.32 0.68
C LEU A 353 -13.76 15.42 1.16
N LEU A 354 -14.47 14.75 0.26
CA LEU A 354 -15.57 13.86 0.60
C LEU A 354 -15.10 12.68 1.45
N ALA A 355 -13.94 12.09 1.13
CA ALA A 355 -13.31 11.07 1.96
C ALA A 355 -12.99 11.62 3.36
N GLY A 356 -12.39 12.81 3.46
CA GLY A 356 -12.07 13.46 4.73
C GLY A 356 -13.30 13.71 5.60
N ILE A 357 -14.38 14.21 5.01
CA ILE A 357 -15.68 14.42 5.69
C ILE A 357 -16.23 13.09 6.20
N ALA A 358 -16.22 12.04 5.38
CA ALA A 358 -16.70 10.71 5.77
C ALA A 358 -15.86 10.10 6.92
N ALA A 359 -14.54 10.32 6.93
CA ALA A 359 -13.66 9.87 8.02
C ALA A 359 -13.95 10.61 9.33
N ILE A 360 -14.13 11.94 9.30
CA ILE A 360 -14.49 12.73 10.48
C ILE A 360 -15.87 12.30 11.00
N LEU A 361 -16.84 12.10 10.10
CA LEU A 361 -18.17 11.64 10.48
C LEU A 361 -18.10 10.28 11.19
N THR A 362 -17.21 9.39 10.75
CA THR A 362 -17.00 8.08 11.40
C THR A 362 -16.60 8.19 12.88
N SER A 363 -15.89 9.25 13.28
CA SER A 363 -15.51 9.47 14.69
C SER A 363 -16.57 10.16 15.55
N VAL A 364 -17.54 10.84 14.93
CA VAL A 364 -18.65 11.47 15.67
C VAL A 364 -19.71 10.43 16.04
N LEU A 365 -19.74 9.30 15.34
CA LEU A 365 -20.72 8.25 15.59
C LEU A 365 -20.44 7.46 16.88
N PRO A 366 -21.48 7.15 17.67
CA PRO A 366 -21.35 6.32 18.87
C PRO A 366 -20.89 4.90 18.53
N LEU A 367 -20.20 4.27 19.49
CA LEU A 367 -19.60 2.93 19.34
C LEU A 367 -20.63 1.85 18.99
N ASP A 368 -21.89 2.03 19.41
CA ASP A 368 -22.98 1.06 19.23
C ASP A 368 -23.46 0.92 17.77
N SER A 369 -23.12 1.88 16.90
CA SER A 369 -23.56 1.90 15.50
C SER A 369 -22.56 1.25 14.54
N LEU A 370 -22.25 -0.04 14.75
CA LEU A 370 -21.26 -0.80 13.96
C LEU A 370 -21.51 -0.69 12.43
N TRP A 371 -22.73 -0.95 11.99
CA TRP A 371 -23.08 -0.95 10.56
C TRP A 371 -22.93 0.41 9.90
N MET A 372 -23.17 1.49 10.63
CA MET A 372 -23.02 2.85 10.10
C MET A 372 -21.54 3.24 9.98
N ARG A 373 -20.72 2.88 10.98
CA ARG A 373 -19.26 3.09 10.91
C ARG A 373 -18.62 2.25 9.80
N LEU A 374 -19.07 1.00 9.63
CA LEU A 374 -18.64 0.15 8.53
C LEU A 374 -19.05 0.71 7.17
N GLY A 375 -20.29 1.16 7.03
CA GLY A 375 -20.78 1.83 5.81
C GLY A 375 -19.94 3.05 5.45
N LEU A 376 -19.62 3.92 6.41
CA LEU A 376 -18.76 5.09 6.18
C LEU A 376 -17.31 4.69 5.84
N ASN A 377 -16.74 3.67 6.47
CA ASN A 377 -15.41 3.15 6.12
C ASN A 377 -15.39 2.62 4.67
N MET A 378 -16.43 1.89 4.27
CA MET A 378 -16.62 1.42 2.89
C MET A 378 -16.73 2.61 1.92
N THR A 379 -17.50 3.64 2.27
CA THR A 379 -17.61 4.87 1.47
C THR A 379 -16.26 5.59 1.35
N CYS A 380 -15.49 5.70 2.44
CA CYS A 380 -14.15 6.29 2.40
C CYS A 380 -13.25 5.54 1.42
N ARG A 381 -13.18 4.21 1.57
CA ARG A 381 -12.35 3.37 0.71
C ARG A 381 -12.78 3.42 -0.76
N PHE A 382 -14.08 3.41 -1.02
CA PHE A 382 -14.65 3.59 -2.36
C PHE A 382 -14.19 4.91 -3.00
N ILE A 383 -14.31 6.02 -2.27
CA ILE A 383 -13.92 7.35 -2.77
C ILE A 383 -12.40 7.43 -3.01
N LEU A 384 -11.60 6.86 -2.10
CA LEU A 384 -10.14 6.86 -2.20
C LEU A 384 -9.64 6.02 -3.39
N VAL A 385 -10.30 4.90 -3.73
CA VAL A 385 -9.96 4.13 -4.94
C VAL A 385 -10.18 4.94 -6.22
N ILE A 386 -11.28 5.70 -6.29
CA ILE A 386 -11.53 6.60 -7.43
C ILE A 386 -10.48 7.73 -7.46
N SER A 387 -10.16 8.31 -6.29
CA SER A 387 -9.11 9.33 -6.17
C SER A 387 -7.75 8.80 -6.63
N ALA A 388 -7.39 7.58 -6.27
CA ALA A 388 -6.17 6.94 -6.70
C ALA A 388 -6.11 6.83 -8.24
N ALA A 389 -7.19 6.38 -8.90
CA ALA A 389 -7.24 6.29 -10.36
C ALA A 389 -7.03 7.66 -11.05
N VAL A 390 -7.69 8.71 -10.54
CA VAL A 390 -7.54 10.09 -11.06
C VAL A 390 -6.10 10.57 -10.86
N LYS A 391 -5.53 10.43 -9.66
CA LYS A 391 -4.15 10.79 -9.31
C LYS A 391 -3.12 10.11 -10.21
N TRP A 392 -3.29 8.82 -10.51
CA TRP A 392 -2.39 8.07 -11.38
C TRP A 392 -2.32 8.69 -12.78
N VAL A 393 -3.48 9.01 -13.38
CA VAL A 393 -3.55 9.66 -14.69
C VAL A 393 -2.99 11.08 -14.64
N TYR A 394 -3.37 11.84 -13.62
CA TYR A 394 -2.93 13.23 -13.44
C TYR A 394 -1.41 13.34 -13.40
N SER A 395 -0.74 12.37 -12.77
CA SER A 395 0.72 12.32 -12.70
C SER A 395 1.37 12.12 -14.06
N MET A 396 0.75 11.35 -14.96
CA MET A 396 1.28 11.13 -16.31
C MET A 396 1.05 12.32 -17.24
N GLU A 397 0.07 13.17 -16.96
CA GLU A 397 -0.31 14.31 -17.81
C GLU A 397 0.42 15.61 -17.45
N VAL A 398 0.87 15.75 -16.20
CA VAL A 398 1.56 16.95 -15.72
C VAL A 398 3.05 16.96 -16.10
N PHE A 399 3.71 15.79 -16.06
CA PHE A 399 5.14 15.70 -16.36
C PHE A 399 5.39 15.61 -17.88
N PRO A 400 6.40 16.33 -18.39
CA PRO A 400 6.75 16.28 -19.81
C PRO A 400 7.36 14.94 -20.19
N THR A 401 7.24 14.55 -21.46
CA THR A 401 7.65 13.23 -21.97
C THR A 401 9.08 12.83 -21.56
N ALA A 402 10.03 13.77 -21.54
CA ALA A 402 11.42 13.52 -21.15
C ALA A 402 11.60 13.03 -19.70
N VAL A 403 10.80 13.52 -18.74
CA VAL A 403 10.94 13.18 -17.30
C VAL A 403 9.68 12.56 -16.70
N ARG A 404 8.67 12.22 -17.52
CA ARG A 404 7.40 11.64 -17.08
C ARG A 404 7.58 10.38 -16.23
N GLY A 405 8.43 9.46 -16.68
CA GLY A 405 8.73 8.23 -15.94
C GLY A 405 9.41 8.49 -14.60
N PHE A 406 10.35 9.44 -14.56
CA PHE A 406 11.03 9.84 -13.33
C PHE A 406 10.07 10.54 -12.35
N GLY A 407 9.30 11.52 -12.81
CA GLY A 407 8.34 12.27 -12.00
C GLY A 407 7.27 11.37 -11.40
N PHE A 408 6.72 10.45 -12.19
CA PHE A 408 5.79 9.43 -11.69
C PHE A 408 6.44 8.54 -10.61
N SER A 409 7.67 8.06 -10.84
CA SER A 409 8.38 7.21 -9.87
C SER A 409 8.70 7.96 -8.57
N ALA A 410 9.02 9.25 -8.65
CA ALA A 410 9.22 10.11 -7.48
C ALA A 410 7.91 10.30 -6.69
N CYS A 411 6.80 10.60 -7.37
CA CYS A 411 5.47 10.67 -6.76
C CYS A 411 5.09 9.36 -6.05
N PHE A 412 5.31 8.23 -6.72
CA PHE A 412 5.04 6.91 -6.16
C PHE A 412 5.87 6.64 -4.90
N THR A 413 7.15 7.00 -4.92
CA THR A 413 8.07 6.88 -3.77
C THR A 413 7.55 7.68 -2.58
N VAL A 414 7.17 8.94 -2.78
CA VAL A 414 6.58 9.79 -1.74
C VAL A 414 5.27 9.19 -1.21
N GLY A 415 4.45 8.60 -2.08
CA GLY A 415 3.24 7.87 -1.67
C GLY A 415 3.54 6.67 -0.75
N ARG A 416 4.65 5.95 -0.97
CA ARG A 416 5.07 4.85 -0.09
C ARG A 416 5.51 5.32 1.29
N ILE A 417 6.06 6.54 1.41
CA ILE A 417 6.32 7.16 2.72
C ILE A 417 5.00 7.37 3.46
N GLY A 418 3.95 7.83 2.76
CA GLY A 418 2.60 7.92 3.33
C GLY A 418 2.08 6.57 3.83
N GLY A 419 2.22 5.51 3.03
CA GLY A 419 1.87 4.15 3.46
C GLY A 419 2.71 3.63 4.64
N MET A 420 3.98 4.01 4.73
CA MET A 420 4.86 3.65 5.86
C MET A 420 4.41 4.28 7.19
N LEU A 421 3.82 5.48 7.15
CA LEU A 421 3.33 6.17 8.34
C LEU A 421 1.91 5.77 8.73
N ALA A 422 1.13 5.22 7.80
CA ALA A 422 -0.27 4.86 8.03
C ALA A 422 -0.49 3.87 9.20
N PRO A 423 0.33 2.81 9.42
CA PRO A 423 0.13 1.91 10.55
C PRO A 423 0.18 2.60 11.92
N PHE A 424 1.02 3.62 12.07
CA PHE A 424 1.15 4.38 13.32
C PHE A 424 -0.07 5.24 13.65
N THR A 425 -1.02 5.44 12.72
CA THR A 425 -2.29 6.11 13.07
C THR A 425 -3.09 5.29 14.07
N ARG A 426 -2.97 3.96 14.04
CA ARG A 426 -3.61 3.08 15.01
C ARG A 426 -3.03 3.29 16.40
N ASP A 427 -1.70 3.27 16.52
CA ASP A 427 -0.99 3.48 17.79
C ASP A 427 -1.29 4.85 18.37
N LEU A 428 -1.40 5.88 17.52
CA LEU A 428 -1.81 7.22 17.94
C LEU A 428 -3.20 7.20 18.60
N GLY A 429 -4.15 6.43 18.06
CA GLY A 429 -5.48 6.27 18.65
C GLY A 429 -5.48 5.54 19.99
N ILE A 430 -4.57 4.57 20.16
CA ILE A 430 -4.40 3.80 21.41
C ILE A 430 -3.82 4.69 22.52
N HIS A 431 -2.80 5.50 22.21
CA HIS A 431 -2.10 6.30 23.23
C HIS A 431 -2.71 7.67 23.50
N THR A 432 -3.63 8.16 22.66
CA THR A 432 -4.24 9.49 22.83
C THR A 432 -5.76 9.41 23.04
N HIS A 433 -6.53 9.45 21.96
CA HIS A 433 -7.99 9.31 21.98
C HIS A 433 -8.46 8.65 20.68
N PHE A 434 -9.54 7.87 20.75
CA PHE A 434 -10.05 7.09 19.61
C PHE A 434 -10.40 7.92 18.36
N SER A 435 -10.66 9.22 18.55
CA SER A 435 -11.02 10.17 17.47
C SER A 435 -9.81 10.83 16.80
N VAL A 436 -8.60 10.75 17.37
CA VAL A 436 -7.41 11.37 16.79
C VAL A 436 -7.03 10.78 15.42
N PRO A 437 -7.06 9.44 15.21
CA PRO A 437 -6.70 8.84 13.92
C PRO A 437 -7.58 9.35 12.77
N THR A 438 -8.90 9.46 12.98
CA THR A 438 -9.84 9.95 11.98
C THR A 438 -9.67 11.44 11.69
N LEU A 439 -9.30 12.24 12.70
CA LEU A 439 -8.96 13.65 12.51
C LEU A 439 -7.69 13.82 11.67
N VAL A 440 -6.66 13.01 11.92
CA VAL A 440 -5.42 13.00 11.12
C VAL A 440 -5.71 12.58 9.67
N MET A 441 -6.58 11.57 9.47
CA MET A 441 -7.05 11.17 8.15
C MET A 441 -7.84 12.29 7.44
N GLY A 442 -8.74 12.96 8.16
CA GLY A 442 -9.48 14.12 7.66
C GLY A 442 -8.57 15.28 7.27
N ALA A 443 -7.58 15.61 8.10
CA ALA A 443 -6.58 16.63 7.82
C ALA A 443 -5.72 16.29 6.59
N ALA A 444 -5.36 15.02 6.41
CA ALA A 444 -4.69 14.55 5.19
C ALA A 444 -5.58 14.75 3.95
N GLY A 445 -6.87 14.44 4.05
CA GLY A 445 -7.85 14.68 2.98
C GLY A 445 -7.96 16.15 2.59
N VAL A 446 -8.09 17.06 3.58
CA VAL A 446 -8.14 18.51 3.34
C VAL A 446 -6.83 19.01 2.70
N THR A 447 -5.69 18.60 3.24
CA THR A 447 -4.37 19.01 2.72
C THR A 447 -4.18 18.56 1.27
N GLY A 448 -4.53 17.31 0.95
CA GLY A 448 -4.47 16.79 -0.41
C GLY A 448 -5.45 17.49 -1.36
N ALA A 449 -6.65 17.84 -0.90
CA ALA A 449 -7.60 18.59 -1.69
C ALA A 449 -7.16 20.04 -1.97
N THR A 450 -6.59 20.71 -0.98
CA THR A 450 -5.99 22.04 -1.14
C THR A 450 -4.85 21.99 -2.16
N ALA A 451 -3.97 20.98 -2.10
CA ALA A 451 -2.94 20.78 -3.11
C ALA A 451 -3.52 20.54 -4.51
N ALA A 452 -4.62 19.78 -4.63
CA ALA A 452 -5.32 19.56 -5.90
C ALA A 452 -5.85 20.86 -6.52
N CYS A 453 -6.27 21.83 -5.70
CA CYS A 453 -6.73 23.14 -6.17
C CYS A 453 -5.63 23.99 -6.82
N PHE A 454 -4.35 23.73 -6.55
CA PHE A 454 -3.22 24.44 -7.17
C PHE A 454 -2.73 23.81 -8.47
N LEU A 455 -3.17 22.60 -8.79
CA LEU A 455 -2.82 21.93 -10.05
C LEU A 455 -3.63 22.49 -11.24
N PRO A 456 -3.05 22.46 -12.46
CA PRO A 456 -3.70 22.89 -13.68
C PRO A 456 -4.68 21.83 -14.19
N GLU A 457 -5.78 22.26 -14.82
CA GLU A 457 -6.68 21.30 -15.48
C GLU A 457 -5.99 20.67 -16.69
N THR A 458 -6.02 19.34 -16.77
CA THR A 458 -5.40 18.57 -17.87
C THR A 458 -6.44 18.02 -18.85
N LEU A 459 -7.74 18.02 -18.52
CA LEU A 459 -8.78 17.36 -19.33
C LEU A 459 -8.83 17.94 -20.75
N GLY A 460 -8.52 17.10 -21.74
CA GLY A 460 -8.51 17.46 -23.16
C GLY A 460 -7.32 18.32 -23.59
N ALA A 461 -6.32 18.52 -22.72
CA ALA A 461 -5.06 19.15 -23.09
C ALA A 461 -4.11 18.14 -23.74
N ASP A 462 -3.29 18.61 -24.68
CA ASP A 462 -2.22 17.80 -25.25
C ASP A 462 -1.15 17.49 -24.19
N LEU A 463 -0.56 16.30 -24.29
CA LEU A 463 0.52 15.87 -23.40
C LEU A 463 1.75 16.73 -23.66
N PRO A 464 2.37 17.33 -22.63
CA PRO A 464 3.55 18.15 -22.84
C PRO A 464 4.72 17.27 -23.27
N ASP A 465 5.36 17.63 -24.37
CA ASP A 465 6.56 16.96 -24.85
C ASP A 465 7.82 17.69 -24.36
N THR A 466 7.73 19.00 -24.18
CA THR A 466 8.84 19.85 -23.69
C THR A 466 8.61 20.40 -22.29
N PHE A 467 9.70 20.79 -21.60
CA PHE A 467 9.63 21.42 -20.28
C PHE A 467 8.87 22.76 -20.31
N GLU A 468 8.99 23.53 -21.40
CA GLU A 468 8.28 24.80 -21.55
C GLU A 468 6.78 24.62 -21.69
N GLU A 469 6.33 23.60 -22.44
CA GLU A 469 4.90 23.26 -22.55
C GLU A 469 4.33 22.84 -21.20
N ALA A 470 5.08 22.04 -20.43
CA ALA A 470 4.67 21.64 -19.09
C ALA A 470 4.61 22.82 -18.10
N ASP A 471 5.49 23.82 -18.23
CA ASP A 471 5.46 25.04 -17.39
C ASP A 471 4.32 26.00 -17.79
N LYS A 472 3.93 26.01 -19.08
CA LYS A 472 2.77 26.75 -19.59
C LYS A 472 1.43 26.05 -19.34
N LEU A 473 1.44 24.81 -18.86
CA LEU A 473 0.23 24.04 -18.58
C LEU A 473 -0.66 24.77 -17.56
N GLY A 474 -1.91 25.09 -17.96
CA GLY A 474 -2.87 25.84 -17.15
C GLY A 474 -2.79 27.37 -17.23
N SER A 475 -1.86 27.96 -18.00
CA SER A 475 -1.79 29.41 -18.17
C SER A 475 -2.80 29.97 -19.19
N LYS A 476 -3.43 29.10 -19.99
CA LYS A 476 -4.42 29.48 -21.03
C LYS A 476 -5.82 29.81 -20.48
N MET A 477 -6.01 29.91 -19.17
CA MET A 477 -7.34 30.10 -18.54
C MET A 477 -7.69 31.57 -18.23
N HIS A 478 -6.93 32.53 -18.78
CA HIS A 478 -7.16 33.98 -18.61
C HIS A 478 -7.06 34.76 -19.93
N ALA A 479 -7.41 34.15 -21.07
CA ALA A 479 -7.65 34.88 -22.31
C ALA A 479 -9.13 34.80 -22.68
#